data_AF-A0A243PJ37-F1
#
_entry.id   AF-A0A243PJ37-F1
#
_cell.length_a   1.000
_cell.length_b   1.000
_cell.length_c   1.000
_cell.angle_alpha   90.00
_cell.angle_beta   90.00
_cell.angle_gamma   90.00
#
_symmetry.space_group_name_H-M   'P 1'
#
loop_
_entity.id
_entity.type
_entity.pdbx_description
1 polymer ?
#
loop_
_entity_poly.entity_id
_entity_poly.type
_entity_poly.pdbx_seq_one_letter_code
_entity_poly.pdbx_strand_id
1 'polypeptide(L)'
;MAETPRRLEGLQRVQIGLTGLAGVVLLVGLANIVIDKARKDDAALPPPVVPTLSTAPTNVVSPKDPLAELGVQPAPEQAPVVPDQAPVVPDLQPDPNLRKPMDRDPQPR
;
A
#
# COMPACT_ATOMS: atom_id res chain seq x y z
N MET A 1 76.82 -11.49 -5.53
CA MET A 1 75.63 -11.58 -4.64
C MET A 1 75.19 -10.17 -4.23
N ALA A 2 74.57 -9.41 -5.13
CA ALA A 2 74.16 -8.02 -4.87
C ALA A 2 72.78 -7.74 -5.49
N GLU A 3 71.71 -8.23 -4.85
CA GLU A 3 70.31 -8.00 -5.28
C GLU A 3 69.38 -7.52 -4.16
N THR A 4 69.91 -7.19 -2.98
CA THR A 4 69.10 -6.95 -1.78
C THR A 4 68.39 -5.59 -1.67
N PRO A 5 68.90 -4.43 -2.17
CA PRO A 5 68.26 -3.15 -1.84
C PRO A 5 66.95 -2.88 -2.61
N ARG A 6 66.81 -3.34 -3.87
CA ARG A 6 65.59 -3.11 -4.66
C ARG A 6 64.36 -3.88 -4.19
N ARG A 7 64.54 -5.02 -3.51
CA ARG A 7 63.41 -5.79 -2.98
C ARG A 7 62.77 -5.09 -1.78
N LEU A 8 63.57 -4.39 -0.95
CA LEU A 8 63.10 -3.67 0.23
C LEU A 8 62.14 -2.50 -0.13
N GLU A 9 62.45 -1.74 -1.19
CA GLU A 9 61.57 -0.64 -1.64
C GLU A 9 60.25 -1.14 -2.24
N GLY A 10 60.28 -2.26 -2.97
CA GLY A 10 59.08 -2.89 -3.50
C GLY A 10 58.15 -3.39 -2.38
N LEU A 11 58.72 -4.00 -1.33
CA LEU A 11 57.96 -4.49 -0.19
C LEU A 11 57.26 -3.38 0.60
N GLN A 12 57.91 -2.22 0.79
CA GLN A 12 57.28 -1.09 1.50
C GLN A 12 56.02 -0.59 0.80
N ARG A 13 56.06 -0.45 -0.54
CA ARG A 13 54.91 0.02 -1.32
C ARG A 13 53.76 -0.99 -1.29
N VAL A 14 54.09 -2.28 -1.40
CA VAL A 14 53.10 -3.36 -1.33
C VAL A 14 52.50 -3.44 0.07
N GLN A 15 53.29 -3.27 1.13
CA GLN A 15 52.79 -3.28 2.51
C GLN A 15 51.82 -2.13 2.78
N ILE A 16 52.14 -0.93 2.30
CA ILE A 16 51.26 0.25 2.41
C ILE A 16 49.97 0.05 1.59
N GLY A 17 50.08 -0.52 0.39
CA GLY A 17 48.91 -0.84 -0.43
C GLY A 17 48.02 -1.90 0.23
N LEU A 18 48.62 -2.94 0.80
CA LEU A 18 47.91 -4.04 1.46
C LEU A 18 47.21 -3.57 2.74
N THR A 19 47.82 -2.71 3.55
CA THR A 19 47.18 -2.15 4.74
C THR A 19 45.99 -1.27 4.38
N GLY A 20 46.11 -0.46 3.32
CA GLY A 20 44.99 0.31 2.79
C GLY A 20 43.84 -0.59 2.32
N LEU A 21 44.14 -1.64 1.55
CA LEU A 21 43.15 -2.60 1.07
C LEU A 21 42.49 -3.35 2.25
N ALA A 22 43.27 -3.80 3.23
CA ALA A 22 42.75 -4.42 4.45
C ALA A 22 41.81 -3.47 5.21
N GLY A 23 42.13 -2.18 5.27
CA GLY A 23 41.26 -1.15 5.85
C GLY A 23 39.91 -1.02 5.13
N VAL A 24 39.91 -0.99 3.80
CA VAL A 24 38.66 -0.95 3.01
C VAL A 24 37.82 -2.20 3.25
N VAL A 25 38.43 -3.38 3.23
CA VAL A 25 37.73 -4.66 3.51
C VAL A 25 37.13 -4.65 4.92
N LEU A 26 37.85 -4.14 5.91
CA LEU A 26 37.36 -4.01 7.28
C LEU A 26 36.14 -3.08 7.36
N LEU A 27 36.18 -1.93 6.68
CA LEU A 27 35.07 -0.97 6.64
C LEU A 27 33.83 -1.57 5.98
N VAL A 28 34.00 -2.25 4.85
CA VAL A 28 32.89 -2.94 4.15
C VAL A 28 32.32 -4.07 5.03
N GLY A 29 33.18 -4.84 5.69
CA GLY A 29 32.77 -5.88 6.63
C GLY A 29 31.97 -5.33 7.82
N LEU A 30 32.44 -4.25 8.44
CA LEU A 30 31.75 -3.60 9.53
C LEU A 30 30.39 -3.03 9.10
N ALA A 31 30.32 -2.41 7.92
CA ALA A 31 29.06 -1.92 7.37
C ALA A 31 28.04 -3.05 7.22
N ASN A 32 28.45 -4.20 6.69
CA ASN A 32 27.57 -5.37 6.56
C ASN A 32 27.06 -5.87 7.92
N ILE A 33 27.92 -5.91 8.94
CA ILE A 33 27.54 -6.31 10.31
C ILE A 33 26.50 -5.34 10.89
N VAL A 34 26.72 -4.03 10.74
CA VAL A 34 25.81 -3.00 11.27
C VAL A 34 24.43 -3.09 10.59
N ILE A 35 24.39 -3.26 9.27
CA ILE A 35 23.13 -3.39 8.52
C ILE A 35 22.35 -4.63 8.99
N ASP A 36 23.03 -5.75 9.16
CA ASP A 36 22.39 -6.99 9.60
C ASP A 36 21.91 -6.92 11.07
N LYS A 37 22.63 -6.20 11.93
CA LYS A 37 22.19 -5.89 13.29
C LYS A 37 20.98 -4.97 13.33
N ALA A 38 20.99 -3.87 12.59
CA ALA A 38 19.87 -2.95 12.52
C ALA A 38 18.56 -3.64 12.09
N ARG A 39 18.64 -4.52 11.07
CA ARG A 39 17.49 -5.30 10.61
C ARG A 39 16.96 -6.30 11.65
N LYS A 40 17.87 -6.91 12.42
CA LYS A 40 17.48 -7.83 13.51
C LYS A 40 16.80 -7.08 14.66
N ASP A 41 17.27 -5.89 14.97
CA ASP A 41 16.68 -5.07 16.02
C ASP A 41 15.28 -4.58 15.62
N ASP A 42 15.08 -4.15 14.37
CA ASP A 42 13.74 -3.80 13.84
C ASP A 42 12.76 -4.99 13.87
N ALA A 43 13.22 -6.19 13.53
CA ALA A 43 12.40 -7.40 13.57
C ALA A 43 12.12 -7.91 15.00
N ALA A 44 12.96 -7.52 15.96
CA ALA A 44 12.80 -7.86 17.37
C ALA A 44 11.91 -6.84 18.11
N LEU A 45 11.55 -5.72 17.48
CA LEU A 45 10.57 -4.81 18.04
C LEU A 45 9.22 -5.54 18.12
N PRO A 46 8.60 -5.63 19.33
CA PRO A 46 7.24 -6.08 19.45
C PRO A 46 6.36 -5.24 18.52
N PRO A 47 5.29 -5.82 17.92
CA PRO A 47 4.28 -5.03 17.25
C PRO A 47 3.90 -3.85 18.14
N PRO A 48 3.72 -2.63 17.59
CA PRO A 48 3.32 -1.49 18.39
C PRO A 48 2.10 -1.92 19.20
N VAL A 49 2.29 -2.02 20.52
CA VAL A 49 1.22 -2.34 21.45
C VAL A 49 0.28 -1.14 21.43
N VAL A 50 -0.68 -1.19 20.51
CA VAL A 50 -1.91 -0.42 20.69
C VAL A 50 -2.38 -0.77 22.10
N PRO A 51 -2.58 0.21 22.99
CA PRO A 51 -3.13 -0.09 24.29
C PRO A 51 -4.46 -0.79 24.03
N THR A 52 -4.47 -2.10 24.22
CA THR A 52 -5.71 -2.85 24.31
C THR A 52 -6.33 -2.25 25.55
N LEU A 53 -7.30 -1.37 25.35
CA LEU A 53 -8.22 -0.98 26.40
C LEU A 53 -8.87 -2.30 26.83
N SER A 54 -8.22 -2.98 27.79
CA SER A 54 -8.83 -4.05 28.53
C SER A 54 -10.10 -3.44 29.04
N THR A 55 -11.21 -3.89 28.46
CA THR A 55 -12.54 -3.65 28.97
C THR A 55 -12.55 -4.22 30.38
N ALA A 56 -12.13 -3.40 31.35
CA ALA A 56 -12.71 -3.46 32.68
C ALA A 56 -14.22 -3.53 32.48
N PRO A 57 -14.99 -4.21 33.35
CA PRO A 57 -16.43 -4.32 33.19
C PRO A 57 -17.07 -2.96 33.52
N THR A 58 -16.83 -1.97 32.68
CA THR A 58 -17.50 -0.68 32.66
C THR A 58 -18.62 -0.84 31.66
N ASN A 59 -19.76 -1.26 32.20
CA ASN A 59 -21.10 -1.12 31.67
C ASN A 59 -21.17 -0.97 30.14
N VAL A 60 -21.49 -2.08 29.47
CA VAL A 60 -21.63 -2.20 28.01
C VAL A 60 -22.64 -1.17 27.50
N VAL A 61 -22.18 0.02 27.10
CA VAL A 61 -22.93 0.87 26.19
C VAL A 61 -22.49 0.42 24.80
N SER A 62 -23.30 -0.45 24.19
CA SER A 62 -23.11 -0.85 22.79
C SER A 62 -22.87 0.41 21.94
N PRO A 63 -21.91 0.39 21.00
CA PRO A 63 -21.70 1.49 20.07
C PRO A 63 -23.02 1.82 19.39
N LYS A 64 -23.52 3.03 19.66
CA LYS A 64 -24.80 3.49 19.13
C LYS A 64 -24.59 3.78 17.65
N ASP A 65 -25.25 3.02 16.79
CA ASP A 65 -25.05 3.08 15.34
C ASP A 65 -25.57 4.42 14.80
N PRO A 66 -24.69 5.37 14.43
CA PRO A 66 -25.09 6.75 14.15
C PRO A 66 -25.96 6.87 12.90
N LEU A 67 -25.90 5.88 11.99
CA LEU A 67 -26.73 5.81 10.80
C LEU A 67 -28.17 5.34 11.14
N ALA A 68 -28.33 4.55 12.20
CA ALA A 68 -29.64 4.10 12.65
C ALA A 68 -30.45 5.23 13.33
N GLU A 69 -29.79 6.16 14.04
CA GLU A 69 -30.45 7.34 14.61
C GLU A 69 -30.89 8.35 13.53
N LEU A 70 -30.21 8.37 12.39
CA LEU A 70 -30.57 9.20 11.23
C LEU A 70 -31.67 8.57 10.36
N GLY A 71 -32.17 7.38 10.72
CA GLY A 71 -33.26 6.70 10.01
C GLY A 71 -32.90 6.20 8.62
N VAL A 72 -31.61 6.20 8.26
CA VAL A 72 -31.14 5.78 6.93
C VAL A 72 -30.93 4.27 6.91
N GLN A 73 -32.02 3.53 6.67
CA GLN A 73 -31.93 2.11 6.35
C GLN A 73 -31.50 1.94 4.88
N PRO A 74 -30.47 1.12 4.59
CA PRO A 74 -30.14 0.76 3.22
C PRO A 74 -31.35 0.08 2.58
N ALA A 75 -31.69 0.48 1.36
CA ALA A 75 -32.76 -0.17 0.62
C ALA A 75 -32.42 -1.66 0.44
N PRO A 76 -33.39 -2.57 0.59
CA PRO A 76 -33.16 -3.97 0.24
C PRO A 76 -32.74 -4.07 -1.22
N GLU A 77 -31.79 -4.95 -1.52
CA GLU A 77 -31.34 -5.21 -2.89
C GLU A 77 -32.56 -5.44 -3.80
N GLN A 78 -32.67 -4.63 -4.86
CA GLN A 78 -33.75 -4.74 -5.83
C GLN A 78 -33.70 -6.15 -6.45
N ALA A 79 -34.74 -6.94 -6.21
CA ALA A 79 -34.97 -8.17 -6.96
C ALA A 79 -35.05 -7.86 -8.47
N PRO A 80 -34.70 -8.81 -9.37
CA PRO A 80 -34.60 -8.55 -10.80
C PRO A 80 -35.88 -7.92 -11.35
N VAL A 81 -35.72 -6.75 -11.95
CA VAL A 81 -36.81 -5.95 -12.51
C VAL A 81 -37.42 -6.73 -13.68
N VAL A 82 -38.69 -7.15 -13.53
CA VAL A 82 -39.52 -7.61 -14.65
C VAL A 82 -39.78 -6.40 -15.55
N PRO A 83 -39.64 -6.47 -16.90
CA PRO A 83 -39.51 -5.30 -17.76
C PRO A 83 -40.71 -4.35 -17.86
N ASP A 84 -41.79 -4.55 -17.10
CA ASP A 84 -43.06 -3.83 -17.30
C ASP A 84 -43.45 -2.90 -16.14
N GLN A 85 -42.51 -2.59 -15.24
CA GLN A 85 -42.73 -1.60 -14.19
C GLN A 85 -41.57 -0.60 -14.10
N ALA A 86 -41.50 0.28 -15.10
CA ALA A 86 -40.78 1.54 -14.92
C ALA A 86 -41.58 2.43 -13.95
N PRO A 87 -40.95 3.04 -12.93
CA PRO A 87 -41.65 3.94 -12.02
C PRO A 87 -42.18 5.16 -12.79
N VAL A 88 -43.51 5.26 -12.87
CA VAL A 88 -44.19 6.39 -13.50
C VAL A 88 -44.14 7.56 -12.53
N VAL A 89 -43.33 8.57 -12.84
CA VAL A 89 -43.33 9.85 -12.13
C VAL A 89 -44.66 10.56 -12.49
N PRO A 90 -45.56 10.88 -11.53
CA PRO A 90 -46.95 11.25 -11.83
C PRO A 90 -47.16 12.44 -12.78
N ASP A 91 -46.19 13.35 -12.88
CA ASP A 91 -46.33 14.60 -13.64
C ASP A 91 -45.54 14.62 -14.96
N LEU A 92 -44.72 13.60 -15.22
CA LEU A 92 -43.96 13.48 -16.46
C LEU A 92 -44.66 12.45 -17.35
N GLN A 93 -45.63 12.91 -18.13
CA GLN A 93 -46.19 12.09 -19.21
C GLN A 93 -45.06 11.77 -20.20
N PRO A 94 -44.76 10.48 -20.45
CA PRO A 94 -43.71 10.09 -21.37
C PRO A 94 -43.97 10.70 -22.76
N ASP A 95 -42.98 11.38 -23.34
CA ASP A 95 -43.12 12.03 -24.65
C ASP A 95 -43.63 10.99 -25.68
N PRO A 96 -44.80 11.22 -26.30
CA PRO A 96 -45.38 10.25 -27.23
C PRO A 96 -44.50 9.98 -28.46
N ASN A 97 -43.54 10.87 -28.76
CA ASN A 97 -42.59 10.67 -29.85
C ASN A 97 -41.50 9.63 -29.56
N LEU A 98 -41.31 9.22 -28.29
CA LEU A 98 -40.40 8.11 -27.94
C LEU A 98 -40.83 6.77 -28.57
N ARG A 99 -42.12 6.61 -28.87
CA ARG A 99 -42.66 5.40 -29.51
C ARG A 99 -42.47 5.39 -31.02
N LYS A 100 -42.02 6.50 -31.60
CA LYS A 100 -41.76 6.57 -33.03
C LYS A 100 -40.39 5.90 -33.28
N PRO A 101 -40.30 4.85 -34.13
CA PRO A 101 -39.01 4.32 -34.52
C PRO A 101 -38.20 5.46 -35.12
N MET A 102 -36.97 5.61 -34.61
CA MET A 102 -36.04 6.69 -34.99
C MET A 102 -35.42 6.41 -36.36
N ASP A 103 -36.23 6.00 -37.34
CA ASP A 103 -35.79 5.79 -38.71
C ASP A 103 -36.15 7.02 -39.54
N ARG A 104 -35.20 7.93 -39.61
CA ARG A 104 -35.13 8.92 -40.67
C ARG A 104 -33.69 8.95 -41.18
N ASP A 105 -33.36 8.01 -42.05
CA ASP A 105 -32.18 8.16 -42.89
C ASP A 105 -32.30 9.49 -43.65
N PRO A 106 -31.22 10.29 -43.72
CA PRO A 106 -31.22 11.50 -44.52
C PRO A 106 -31.43 11.10 -45.97
N GLN A 107 -32.57 11.49 -46.55
CA GLN A 107 -32.88 11.31 -47.97
C GLN A 107 -31.72 11.87 -48.81
N PRO A 108 -30.97 11.04 -49.56
CA PRO A 108 -30.01 11.56 -50.52
C PRO A 108 -30.78 12.24 -51.65
N ARG A 109 -30.42 13.48 -51.95
CA ARG A 109 -30.97 14.27 -53.06
C ARG A 109 -30.62 13.67 -54.41
#